data_AF-A0A1Y3EK46-F1
#
_entry.id   AF-A0A1Y3EK46-F1
#
_cell.length_a   1.000
_cell.length_b   1.000
_cell.length_c   1.000
_cell.angle_alpha   90.00
_cell.angle_beta   90.00
_cell.angle_gamma   90.00
#
_symmetry.space_group_name_H-M   'P 1'
#
loop_
_entity.id
_entity.type
_entity.pdbx_description
1 polymer ?
#
loop_
_entity_poly.entity_id
_entity_poly.type
_entity_poly.pdbx_seq_one_letter_code
_entity_poly.pdbx_strand_id
1 'polypeptide(L)' 'MTGDTLLIRGCGRTDFQQGGTLKIFFIFELHLLHTQQLLGFSVTSVEEEKKYNPRLTLPIDQFVEFMKNLKLDNPKQIGM' A
#
# COMPACT_ATOMS: atom_id res chain seq x y z
N MET A 1 -12.33 2.20 6.47
CA MET A 1 -11.25 1.23 6.71
C MET A 1 -10.50 1.06 5.38
N THR A 2 -9.17 1.12 5.37
CA THR A 2 -8.30 1.11 4.17
C THR A 2 -8.10 -0.26 3.53
N GLY A 3 -8.49 -1.34 4.22
CA GLY A 3 -8.16 -2.71 3.81
C GLY A 3 -6.66 -2.85 3.58
N ASP A 4 -6.26 -3.54 2.52
CA ASP A 4 -4.85 -3.72 2.16
C ASP A 4 -4.28 -2.56 1.31
N THR A 5 -5.04 -1.49 1.06
CA THR A 5 -4.59 -0.42 0.14
C THR A 5 -3.44 0.41 0.73
N LEU A 6 -3.57 0.79 2.00
CA LEU A 6 -2.56 1.51 2.77
C LEU A 6 -2.22 0.65 3.98
N LEU A 7 -0.94 0.48 4.31
CA LEU A 7 -0.48 -0.18 5.54
C LEU A 7 0.42 0.78 6.32
N ILE A 8 0.61 0.56 7.62
CA ILE A 8 1.60 1.33 8.39
C ILE A 8 2.97 1.20 7.72
N ARG A 9 3.52 2.32 7.23
CA ARG A 9 4.78 2.40 6.46
C ARG A 9 4.83 1.48 5.25
N GLY A 10 3.68 1.14 4.66
CA GLY A 10 3.61 0.26 3.49
C GLY A 10 2.30 0.32 2.72
N CYS A 11 2.11 -0.66 1.85
CA CYS A 11 0.89 -0.89 1.08
C CYS A 11 0.80 -2.37 0.73
N GLY A 12 -0.40 -2.86 0.46
CA GLY A 12 -0.66 -4.23 0.07
C GLY A 12 -0.06 -4.58 -1.29
N ARG A 13 -0.02 -5.88 -1.57
CA ARG A 13 0.53 -6.41 -2.83
C ARG A 13 -0.38 -6.08 -4.01
N THR A 14 0.22 -5.92 -5.19
CA THR A 14 -0.49 -5.49 -6.41
C THR A 14 -0.51 -6.55 -7.51
N ASP A 15 0.04 -7.72 -7.27
CA ASP A 15 0.33 -8.77 -8.24
C ASP A 15 -0.69 -9.92 -8.25
N PHE A 16 -1.70 -9.89 -7.37
CA PHE A 16 -2.79 -10.87 -7.29
C PHE A 16 -4.16 -10.17 -7.33
N GLN A 17 -5.23 -10.95 -7.58
CA GLN A 17 -6.65 -10.51 -7.52
C GLN A 17 -6.99 -9.28 -8.37
N GLN A 18 -6.37 -9.13 -9.56
CA GLN A 18 -6.51 -7.95 -10.42
C GLN A 18 -6.04 -6.64 -9.75
N GLY A 19 -5.12 -6.74 -8.80
CA GLY A 19 -4.40 -5.61 -8.22
C GLY A 19 -3.71 -4.77 -9.31
N GLY A 20 -3.50 -3.50 -9.01
CA GLY A 20 -2.83 -2.58 -9.93
C GLY A 20 -2.03 -1.54 -9.17
N THR A 21 -0.72 -1.50 -9.40
CA THR A 21 0.19 -0.57 -8.72
C THR A 21 -0.23 0.87 -8.90
N LEU A 22 -0.60 1.25 -10.13
CA LEU A 22 -1.11 2.59 -10.42
C LEU A 22 -2.43 2.87 -9.69
N LYS A 23 -3.32 1.88 -9.54
CA LYS A 23 -4.58 2.07 -8.80
C LYS A 23 -4.32 2.36 -7.32
N ILE A 24 -3.39 1.65 -6.67
CA ILE A 24 -3.02 1.93 -5.27
C ILE A 24 -2.42 3.33 -5.15
N PHE A 25 -1.50 3.68 -6.04
CA PHE A 25 -0.88 5.00 -6.03
C PHE A 25 -1.91 6.12 -6.23
N PHE A 26 -2.81 6.00 -7.23
CA PHE A 26 -3.87 6.96 -7.46
C PHE A 26 -4.88 7.03 -6.32
N ILE A 27 -5.23 5.91 -5.68
CA ILE A 27 -6.09 5.94 -4.50
C ILE A 27 -5.39 6.68 -3.36
N PHE A 28 -4.10 6.46 -3.14
CA PHE A 28 -3.33 7.19 -2.12
C PHE A 28 -3.21 8.70 -2.40
N GLU A 29 -2.93 9.08 -3.66
CA GLU A 29 -2.81 10.47 -4.09
C GLU A 29 -4.15 11.20 -4.10
N LEU A 30 -5.19 10.61 -4.71
CA LEU A 30 -6.53 11.22 -4.86
C LEU A 30 -7.37 11.12 -3.59
N HIS A 31 -7.27 10.02 -2.84
CA HIS A 31 -8.10 9.87 -1.66
C HIS A 31 -7.46 10.53 -0.45
N LEU A 32 -8.14 11.61 -0.07
CA LEU A 32 -8.61 11.97 1.27
C LEU A 32 -9.02 10.76 2.15
N LEU A 33 -8.15 9.77 2.30
CA LEU A 33 -8.39 8.64 3.18
C LEU A 33 -8.31 9.17 4.61
N HIS A 34 -9.47 9.50 5.20
CA HIS A 34 -9.58 9.80 6.63
C HIS A 34 -9.41 8.50 7.42
N THR A 35 -8.26 7.84 7.27
CA THR A 35 -8.11 6.44 7.65
C THR A 35 -6.95 6.26 8.58
N GLN A 36 -7.32 5.82 9.78
CA GLN A 36 -6.41 5.29 10.76
C GLN A 36 -6.36 3.78 10.60
N GLN A 37 -5.17 3.26 10.33
CA GLN A 37 -4.90 1.84 10.35
C GLN A 37 -4.37 1.43 11.72
N LEU A 38 -5.01 0.44 12.33
CA LEU A 38 -4.60 -0.14 13.60
C LEU A 38 -3.95 -1.49 13.35
N LEU A 39 -2.67 -1.63 13.68
CA LEU A 39 -1.95 -2.90 13.63
C LEU A 39 -1.42 -3.21 15.03
N GLY A 40 -2.11 -4.09 15.74
CA GLY A 40 -1.89 -4.30 17.18
C GLY A 40 -2.30 -3.08 18.01
N PHE A 41 -1.34 -2.26 18.44
CA PHE A 41 -1.53 -1.03 19.23
C PHE A 41 -1.08 0.26 18.53
N SER A 42 -0.64 0.18 17.27
CA SER A 42 -0.12 1.35 16.52
C SER A 42 -1.17 1.87 15.54
N VAL A 43 -1.36 3.19 15.54
CA VAL A 43 -2.19 3.94 14.59
C VAL A 43 -1.29 4.79 13.69
N THR A 44 -1.64 4.94 12.42
CA THR A 44 -1.05 5.99 11.56
C THR A 44 -2.12 6.82 10.85
N SER A 45 -1.79 8.06 10.46
CA SER A 45 -2.65 8.93 9.64
C SER A 45 -2.17 9.06 8.19
N VAL A 46 -3.02 9.61 7.32
CA VAL A 46 -2.62 9.89 5.93
C VAL A 46 -1.50 10.93 5.85
N GLU A 47 -1.50 11.95 6.71
CA GLU A 47 -0.40 12.93 6.74
C GLU A 47 0.93 12.27 7.13
N GLU A 48 0.91 11.34 8.08
CA GLU A 48 2.12 10.61 8.47
C GLU A 48 2.63 9.73 7.33
N GLU A 49 1.74 9.01 6.65
CA GLU A 49 2.15 8.13 5.55
C GLU A 49 2.56 8.93 4.30
N LYS A 50 1.94 10.08 4.02
CA LYS A 50 2.42 11.03 2.99
C LYS A 50 3.82 11.56 3.27
N LYS A 51 4.24 11.60 4.54
CA LYS A 51 5.56 12.11 4.92
C LYS A 51 6.61 11.02 5.10
N TYR A 52 6.20 9.84 5.55
CA TYR A 52 7.13 8.82 6.05
C TYR A 52 6.94 7.43 5.43
N ASN A 53 5.96 7.21 4.54
CA ASN A 53 5.82 5.92 3.90
C ASN A 53 6.94 5.72 2.86
N PRO A 54 7.87 4.78 3.05
CA PRO A 54 9.03 4.63 2.16
C PRO A 54 8.67 4.15 0.75
N ARG A 55 7.43 3.70 0.53
CA ARG A 55 6.93 3.23 -0.77
C ARG A 55 6.09 4.29 -1.47
N LEU A 56 5.16 4.90 -0.74
CA LEU A 56 4.18 5.83 -1.28
C LEU A 56 4.71 7.26 -1.43
N THR A 57 5.89 7.57 -0.87
CA THR A 57 6.61 8.83 -1.10
C THR A 57 7.53 8.79 -2.32
N LEU A 58 7.68 7.64 -2.97
CA LEU A 58 8.48 7.52 -4.18
C LEU A 58 7.78 8.15 -5.38
N PRO A 59 8.53 8.70 -6.36
CA PRO A 59 7.98 9.03 -7.66
C PRO A 59 7.29 7.81 -8.29
N ILE A 60 6.22 8.04 -9.04
CA ILE A 60 5.35 6.97 -9.56
C ILE A 60 6.11 5.87 -10.33
N ASP A 61 7.10 6.25 -11.13
CA ASP A 61 7.92 5.29 -11.90
C ASP A 61 8.76 4.40 -10.98
N GLN A 62 9.37 4.99 -9.94
CA GLN A 62 10.14 4.26 -8.94
C GLN A 62 9.25 3.37 -8.08
N PHE A 63 8.04 3.83 -7.74
CA PHE A 63 7.06 3.02 -7.02
C PHE A 63 6.64 1.79 -7.85
N VAL A 64 6.38 1.99 -9.15
CA VAL A 64 6.03 0.89 -10.06
C VAL A 64 7.17 -0.12 -10.17
N GLU A 65 8.40 0.34 -10.34
CA GLU A 65 9.57 -0.54 -10.41
C GLU A 65 9.79 -1.28 -9.08
N PHE A 66 9.70 -0.58 -7.95
CA PHE A 66 9.83 -1.16 -6.61
C PHE A 66 8.82 -2.28 -6.38
N MET A 67 7.54 -2.02 -6.67
CA MET A 67 6.46 -2.99 -6.50
C MET A 67 6.57 -4.17 -7.46
N LYS A 68 7.10 -3.99 -8.68
CA LYS A 68 7.40 -5.08 -9.61
C LYS A 68 8.54 -5.98 -9.13
N ASN A 69 9.53 -5.40 -8.46
CA ASN A 69 10.72 -6.11 -7.98
C ASN A 69 10.53 -6.72 -6.58
N LEU A 70 9.36 -6.58 -5.97
CA LEU A 70 9.05 -7.21 -4.69
C LEU A 70 8.99 -8.73 -4.86
N LYS A 71 9.99 -9.42 -4.33
CA LYS A 71 10.01 -10.90 -4.26
C LYS A 71 9.10 -11.37 -3.12
N LEU A 72 7.80 -11.30 -3.36
CA LEU A 72 6.80 -11.81 -2.44
C LEU A 72 6.59 -13.30 -2.65
N ASP A 73 6.57 -14.04 -1.55
CA ASP A 73 6.12 -15.42 -1.58
C ASP A 73 4.69 -15.52 -2.09
N ASN A 74 4.38 -16.65 -2.71
CA ASN A 74 3.02 -16.95 -3.12
C ASN A 74 2.09 -16.97 -1.89
N PRO A 75 0.91 -16.34 -1.99
CA PRO A 75 -0.01 -16.24 -0.87
C PRO A 75 -0.54 -17.63 -0.49
N LYS A 76 -0.35 -17.99 0.79
CA LYS A 76 -0.55 -19.35 1.30
C LYS A 76 -2.01 -19.83 1.33
N GLN A 77 -2.99 -18.92 1.24
CA GLN A 77 -4.42 -19.22 1.46
C GLN A 77 -5.34 -18.75 0.31
N ILE A 78 -4.81 -18.33 -0.85
CA ILE A 78 -5.66 -17.79 -1.93
C ILE A 78 -6.54 -18.85 -2.63
N GLY A 79 -6.28 -20.15 -2.40
CA GLY A 79 -7.03 -21.25 -3.02
C GLY A 79 -7.51 -22.33 -2.06
N MET A 80 -7.68 -22.02 -0.76
CA MET A 80 -8.36 -22.90 0.21
C MET A 80 -9.81 -22.49 0.39
#